data_AF-A0A838QR85-F1
#
_entry.id   AF-A0A838QR85-F1
#
_cell.length_a   1.000
_cell.length_b   1.000
_cell.length_c   1.000
_cell.angle_alpha   90.00
_cell.angle_beta   90.00
_cell.angle_gamma   90.00
#
_symmetry.space_group_name_H-M   'P 1'
#
loop_
_entity.id
_entity.type
_entity.pdbx_description
1 polymer ?
#
loop_
_entity_poly.entity_id
_entity_poly.type
_entity_poly.pdbx_seq_one_letter_code
_entity_poly.pdbx_strand_id
1 'polypeptide(L)'
;MRIALRTTVAAAIVLASTTLHADVKVVSNSNAGDSATPDFKFDDVPSPLQTDAANQAKITVLDGQRDRNGGEVECLNDGRLPSSADEPQANFFFAAGSPGGRLLVDLGKPTEIESIATYSWHPGPRGPQVYKLYANKSESKDFDPVATGKMSKPGEAGWEFLADVDARPSLGEPAGQYGVSIADGSGKSIGKHRYLLFVIARTDAHEVFDNTFFSEIDVLDGKEHPPAEKTSVAPVVDVLKIDDRYEIAFDTTQAPELKPWVDEKLKPICAEWYPKIVEMLPSEDFQAPTRFAIVFEKDMQGVAYTGGRRIVCAAPWFQANLDGEAAGAVVHELVHVVQQYGRAPRGNRSPGWMVEGLADYIRWFLYEPEELRPRPNPDRAHYTDSYRTTAAFLDHVVDNHDKRSIRKFNAAMREGRFSDELWKEYTGKTADELWAEYVETLREK
;
A
#
# COMPACT_ATOMS: atom_id res chain seq x y z
N MET A 1 -33.74 -45.20 -78.04
CA MET A 1 -34.09 -44.25 -76.95
C MET A 1 -33.39 -44.66 -75.67
N ARG A 2 -32.30 -43.97 -75.31
CA ARG A 2 -31.70 -44.00 -73.96
C ARG A 2 -31.37 -42.55 -73.62
N ILE A 3 -32.07 -42.01 -72.63
CA ILE A 3 -31.88 -40.65 -72.12
C ILE A 3 -30.71 -40.72 -71.12
N ALA A 4 -29.62 -40.00 -71.40
CA ALA A 4 -28.51 -39.84 -70.47
C ALA A 4 -28.66 -38.49 -69.76
N LEU A 5 -29.05 -38.54 -68.50
CA LEU A 5 -29.14 -37.41 -67.59
C LEU A 5 -27.71 -37.00 -67.20
N ARG A 6 -27.29 -35.78 -67.58
CA ARG A 6 -26.04 -35.18 -67.08
C ARG A 6 -26.36 -34.32 -65.87
N THR A 7 -26.02 -34.81 -64.69
CA THR A 7 -26.08 -34.07 -63.43
C THR A 7 -24.86 -33.15 -63.33
N THR A 8 -25.07 -31.84 -63.35
CA THR A 8 -24.03 -30.84 -63.09
C THR A 8 -23.95 -30.60 -61.59
N VAL A 9 -22.85 -31.01 -60.95
CA VAL A 9 -22.57 -30.69 -59.54
C VAL A 9 -21.80 -29.36 -59.51
N ALA A 10 -22.44 -28.31 -58.98
CA ALA A 10 -21.78 -27.04 -58.67
C ALA A 10 -21.04 -27.19 -57.33
N ALA A 11 -19.71 -27.16 -57.37
CA ALA A 11 -18.88 -27.11 -56.17
C ALA A 11 -18.87 -25.68 -55.62
N ALA A 12 -19.56 -25.46 -54.50
CA ALA A 12 -19.44 -24.24 -53.72
C ALA A 12 -18.12 -24.27 -52.95
N ILE A 13 -17.17 -23.41 -53.31
CA ILE A 13 -15.95 -23.17 -52.55
C ILE A 13 -16.34 -22.29 -51.36
N VAL A 14 -16.47 -22.90 -50.18
CA VAL A 14 -16.54 -22.17 -48.91
C VAL A 14 -15.12 -21.78 -48.55
N LEU A 15 -14.76 -20.51 -48.76
CA LEU A 15 -13.56 -19.91 -48.18
C LEU A 15 -13.78 -19.78 -46.68
N ALA A 16 -13.32 -20.77 -45.91
CA ALA A 16 -13.17 -20.61 -44.47
C ALA A 16 -12.05 -19.59 -44.24
N SER A 17 -12.40 -18.40 -43.76
CA SER A 17 -11.44 -17.42 -43.27
C SER A 17 -10.88 -17.95 -41.95
N THR A 18 -9.79 -18.70 -42.02
CA THR A 18 -8.94 -18.97 -40.87
C THR A 18 -8.23 -17.67 -40.52
N THR A 19 -8.70 -16.96 -39.51
CA THR A 19 -7.90 -15.92 -38.84
C THR A 19 -6.68 -16.62 -38.26
N LEU A 20 -5.52 -16.44 -38.90
CA LEU A 20 -4.24 -16.75 -38.26
C LEU A 20 -4.15 -15.85 -37.02
N HIS A 21 -4.18 -16.45 -35.83
CA HIS A 21 -3.77 -15.74 -34.62
C HIS A 21 -2.30 -15.35 -34.82
N ALA A 22 -1.99 -14.06 -34.67
CA ALA A 22 -0.61 -13.61 -34.74
C ALA A 22 0.16 -14.21 -33.57
N ASP A 23 1.32 -14.81 -33.82
CA ASP A 23 2.19 -15.30 -32.75
C ASP A 23 2.65 -14.10 -31.92
N VAL A 24 2.16 -14.00 -30.68
CA VAL A 24 2.54 -12.96 -29.72
C VAL A 24 3.95 -13.25 -29.22
N LYS A 25 4.81 -12.23 -29.29
CA LYS A 25 6.18 -12.23 -28.80
C LYS A 25 6.26 -11.45 -27.48
N VAL A 26 6.84 -12.08 -26.47
CA VAL A 26 7.17 -11.46 -25.19
C VAL A 26 8.67 -11.17 -25.17
N VAL A 27 9.04 -9.93 -24.87
CA VAL A 27 10.42 -9.49 -24.66
C VAL A 27 10.52 -8.90 -23.27
N SER A 28 11.52 -9.30 -22.49
CA SER A 28 11.81 -8.70 -21.19
C SER A 28 13.26 -8.22 -21.15
N ASN A 29 13.49 -7.10 -20.47
CA ASN A 29 14.81 -6.55 -20.22
C ASN A 29 14.87 -6.02 -18.78
N SER A 30 16.07 -5.91 -18.21
CA SER A 30 16.27 -5.45 -16.84
C SER A 30 17.52 -4.59 -16.69
N ASN A 31 17.42 -3.52 -15.89
CA ASN A 31 18.55 -2.69 -15.50
C ASN A 31 18.89 -2.91 -14.03
N ALA A 32 20.18 -2.88 -13.68
CA ALA A 32 20.66 -3.07 -12.31
C ALA A 32 21.77 -2.07 -11.97
N GLY A 33 21.91 -1.75 -10.69
CA GLY A 33 22.92 -0.77 -10.23
C GLY A 33 22.75 0.59 -10.91
N ASP A 34 23.84 1.15 -11.42
CA ASP A 34 23.87 2.50 -12.01
C ASP A 34 23.07 2.62 -13.33
N SER A 35 22.68 1.51 -13.98
CA SER A 35 21.81 1.57 -15.16
C SER A 35 20.33 1.68 -14.81
N ALA A 36 19.95 1.39 -13.57
CA ALA A 36 18.58 1.55 -13.08
C ALA A 36 18.32 3.01 -12.73
N THR A 37 17.71 3.77 -13.65
CA THR A 37 17.55 5.23 -13.54
C THR A 37 16.09 5.64 -13.69
N PRO A 38 15.66 6.80 -13.14
CA PRO A 38 14.28 7.28 -13.26
C PRO A 38 13.73 7.39 -14.69
N ASP A 39 14.60 7.35 -15.71
CA ASP A 39 14.22 7.41 -17.12
C ASP A 39 13.65 6.08 -17.67
N PHE A 40 13.80 4.95 -16.96
CA PHE A 40 13.35 3.61 -17.39
C PHE A 40 13.70 3.30 -18.86
N LYS A 41 14.97 3.46 -19.22
CA LYS A 41 15.47 3.15 -20.57
C LYS A 41 15.94 1.69 -20.65
N PHE A 42 15.37 0.95 -21.60
CA PHE A 42 15.74 -0.43 -21.90
C PHE A 42 16.20 -0.54 -23.35
N ASP A 43 16.97 -1.58 -23.68
CA ASP A 43 17.46 -1.76 -25.04
C ASP A 43 16.35 -2.21 -26.02
N ASP A 44 15.50 -3.15 -25.55
CA ASP A 44 14.53 -3.87 -26.39
C ASP A 44 13.08 -3.76 -25.88
N VAL A 45 12.85 -2.91 -24.88
CA VAL A 45 11.52 -2.58 -24.35
C VAL A 45 11.31 -1.09 -24.54
N PRO A 46 10.15 -0.64 -25.05
CA PRO A 46 9.82 0.78 -25.13
C PRO A 46 10.01 1.47 -23.78
N SER A 47 10.36 2.76 -23.79
CA SER A 47 10.32 3.56 -22.57
C SER A 47 8.86 3.88 -22.20
N PRO A 48 8.55 4.03 -20.90
CA PRO A 48 7.20 4.35 -20.46
C PRO A 48 6.68 5.66 -21.07
N LEU A 49 5.39 5.70 -21.40
CA LEU A 49 4.73 6.85 -22.02
C LEU A 49 3.74 7.51 -21.07
N GLN A 50 3.58 8.83 -21.20
CA GLN A 50 2.58 9.60 -20.46
C GLN A 50 1.33 9.88 -21.28
N THR A 51 1.24 9.31 -22.49
CA THR A 51 0.23 9.64 -23.50
C THR A 51 -0.20 8.41 -24.32
N ASP A 52 -0.29 7.24 -23.69
CA ASP A 52 -0.75 6.00 -24.30
C ASP A 52 -2.22 5.70 -23.94
N ALA A 53 -2.80 4.63 -24.50
CA ALA A 53 -4.22 4.33 -24.33
C ALA A 53 -4.57 3.93 -22.88
N ALA A 54 -3.62 3.40 -22.11
CA ALA A 54 -3.81 3.03 -20.72
C ALA A 54 -3.98 4.25 -19.82
N ASN A 55 -3.41 5.42 -20.15
CA ASN A 55 -3.58 6.62 -19.33
C ASN A 55 -5.04 7.08 -19.20
N GLN A 56 -5.91 6.67 -20.12
CA GLN A 56 -7.35 6.94 -20.07
C GLN A 56 -8.17 5.73 -19.57
N ALA A 57 -7.50 4.62 -19.26
CA ALA A 57 -8.14 3.39 -18.84
C ALA A 57 -8.56 3.44 -17.37
N LYS A 58 -9.58 2.65 -17.04
CA LYS A 58 -9.92 2.35 -15.64
C LYS A 58 -9.29 1.03 -15.24
N ILE A 59 -8.46 1.06 -14.21
CA ILE A 59 -7.87 -0.14 -13.61
C ILE A 59 -8.66 -0.52 -12.35
N THR A 60 -8.89 -1.81 -12.13
CA THR A 60 -9.65 -2.31 -10.98
C THR A 60 -9.06 -3.62 -10.48
N VAL A 61 -8.85 -3.72 -9.16
CA VAL A 61 -8.52 -4.98 -8.50
C VAL A 61 -9.77 -5.87 -8.45
N LEU A 62 -9.74 -6.99 -9.18
CA LEU A 62 -10.82 -7.97 -9.16
C LEU A 62 -10.64 -9.02 -8.05
N ASP A 63 -9.39 -9.35 -7.74
CA ASP A 63 -9.00 -10.35 -6.74
C ASP A 63 -7.61 -10.02 -6.17
N GLY A 64 -7.34 -10.46 -4.94
CA GLY A 64 -6.14 -10.08 -4.18
C GLY A 64 -6.33 -8.79 -3.37
N GLN A 65 -5.49 -8.60 -2.35
CA GLN A 65 -5.50 -7.43 -1.48
C GLN A 65 -4.28 -6.56 -1.80
N ARG A 66 -4.48 -5.27 -2.07
CA ARG A 66 -3.39 -4.29 -2.19
C ARG A 66 -2.62 -4.20 -0.87
N ASP A 67 -1.29 -4.14 -0.92
CA ASP A 67 -0.49 -3.84 0.27
C ASP A 67 -0.64 -2.37 0.64
N ARG A 68 -0.93 -2.08 1.91
CA ARG A 68 -1.15 -0.71 2.40
C ARG A 68 0.03 0.25 2.18
N ASN A 69 1.26 -0.28 2.03
CA ASN A 69 2.44 0.55 1.80
C ASN A 69 2.59 0.97 0.33
N GLY A 70 1.91 0.26 -0.59
CA GLY A 70 1.95 0.53 -2.02
C GLY A 70 1.10 1.74 -2.43
N GLY A 71 1.35 2.24 -3.63
CA GLY A 71 0.47 3.17 -4.32
C GLY A 71 -0.88 2.54 -4.68
N GLU A 72 -1.86 3.39 -4.98
CA GLU A 72 -3.17 2.94 -5.48
C GLU A 72 -3.06 2.44 -6.94
N VAL A 73 -4.17 1.91 -7.48
CA VAL A 73 -4.18 1.35 -8.85
C VAL A 73 -3.83 2.38 -9.92
N GLU A 74 -4.01 3.67 -9.65
CA GLU A 74 -3.70 4.77 -10.56
C GLU A 74 -2.20 4.87 -10.85
N CYS A 75 -1.30 4.42 -9.95
CA CYS A 75 0.13 4.40 -10.25
C CYS A 75 0.43 3.57 -11.51
N LEU A 76 -0.41 2.57 -11.83
CA LEU A 76 -0.22 1.74 -13.01
C LEU A 76 -0.49 2.46 -14.33
N ASN A 77 -1.05 3.67 -14.34
CA ASN A 77 -1.35 4.39 -15.58
C ASN A 77 -1.37 5.92 -15.44
N ASP A 78 -0.77 6.50 -14.39
CA ASP A 78 -0.79 7.94 -14.15
C ASP A 78 0.32 8.72 -14.90
N GLY A 79 1.17 8.04 -15.69
CA GLY A 79 2.28 8.64 -16.41
C GLY A 79 3.47 8.98 -15.52
N ARG A 80 3.53 8.48 -14.27
CA ARG A 80 4.60 8.79 -13.33
C ARG A 80 5.38 7.53 -12.97
N LEU A 81 6.69 7.69 -12.96
CA LEU A 81 7.62 6.63 -12.62
C LEU A 81 8.28 6.89 -11.26
N PRO A 82 8.62 5.84 -10.49
CA PRO A 82 9.42 5.99 -9.29
C PRO A 82 10.81 6.57 -9.61
N SER A 83 11.32 7.43 -8.72
CA SER A 83 12.65 8.05 -8.87
C SER A 83 13.78 7.26 -8.21
N SER A 84 13.43 6.20 -7.48
CA SER A 84 14.38 5.30 -6.83
C SER A 84 13.76 3.92 -6.64
N ALA A 85 14.62 2.93 -6.39
CA ALA A 85 14.22 1.54 -6.29
C ALA A 85 13.29 1.24 -5.10
N ASP A 86 13.31 2.06 -4.06
CA ASP A 86 12.51 1.85 -2.83
C ASP A 86 11.49 2.98 -2.65
N GLU A 87 10.58 3.09 -3.61
CA GLU A 87 9.44 4.02 -3.54
C GLU A 87 8.10 3.26 -3.57
N PRO A 88 7.70 2.64 -2.44
CA PRO A 88 6.46 1.87 -2.36
C PRO A 88 5.24 2.66 -2.83
N GLN A 89 5.12 3.96 -2.51
CA GLN A 89 3.94 4.76 -2.85
C GLN A 89 3.84 5.11 -4.35
N ALA A 90 4.92 4.96 -5.10
CA ALA A 90 4.93 5.14 -6.56
C ALA A 90 4.72 3.80 -7.31
N ASN A 91 4.48 2.70 -6.58
CA ASN A 91 4.32 1.37 -7.16
C ASN A 91 3.08 0.66 -6.60
N PHE A 92 2.32 0.01 -7.46
CA PHE A 92 1.26 -0.88 -7.03
C PHE A 92 1.82 -2.27 -6.74
N PHE A 93 1.42 -2.86 -5.61
CA PHE A 93 1.72 -4.26 -5.29
C PHE A 93 0.69 -4.88 -4.35
N PHE A 94 0.53 -6.21 -4.47
CA PHE A 94 -0.32 -6.99 -3.58
C PHE A 94 0.35 -7.24 -2.22
N ALA A 95 -0.48 -7.50 -1.22
CA ALA A 95 -0.10 -7.69 0.17
C ALA A 95 0.93 -8.80 0.35
N ALA A 96 1.88 -8.56 1.24
CA ALA A 96 2.92 -9.53 1.60
C ALA A 96 2.31 -10.89 2.01
N GLY A 97 2.89 -11.98 1.49
CA GLY A 97 2.43 -13.37 1.72
C GLY A 97 1.17 -13.77 0.96
N SER A 98 0.59 -12.88 0.14
CA SER A 98 -0.53 -13.21 -0.75
C SER A 98 -0.04 -13.88 -2.05
N PRO A 99 -0.86 -14.69 -2.74
CA PRO A 99 -0.46 -15.36 -3.97
C PRO A 99 -0.31 -14.43 -5.19
N GLY A 100 -0.57 -13.13 -5.03
CA GLY A 100 -0.81 -12.18 -6.11
C GLY A 100 -2.29 -11.82 -6.20
N GLY A 101 -2.75 -11.51 -7.40
CA GLY A 101 -4.13 -11.05 -7.61
C GLY A 101 -4.48 -10.83 -9.06
N ARG A 102 -5.58 -10.13 -9.31
CA ARG A 102 -6.12 -9.91 -10.65
C ARG A 102 -6.46 -8.45 -10.88
N LEU A 103 -5.96 -7.90 -11.98
CA LEU A 103 -6.27 -6.54 -12.41
C LEU A 103 -7.07 -6.58 -13.70
N LEU A 104 -8.17 -5.84 -13.73
CA LEU A 104 -8.92 -5.52 -14.93
C LEU A 104 -8.50 -4.14 -15.40
N VAL A 105 -8.09 -4.03 -16.67
CA VAL A 105 -7.88 -2.76 -17.37
C VAL A 105 -9.01 -2.59 -18.38
N ASP A 106 -9.88 -1.61 -18.17
CA ASP A 106 -10.92 -1.20 -19.13
C ASP A 106 -10.46 0.03 -19.90
N LEU A 107 -10.14 -0.14 -21.18
CA LEU A 107 -9.71 0.95 -22.09
C LEU A 107 -10.87 1.91 -22.45
N GLY A 108 -12.08 1.67 -21.93
CA GLY A 108 -13.29 2.45 -22.18
C GLY A 108 -13.93 2.19 -23.55
N LYS A 109 -13.12 1.83 -24.56
CA LYS A 109 -13.54 1.49 -25.91
C LYS A 109 -12.67 0.38 -26.52
N PRO A 110 -13.18 -0.38 -27.49
CA PRO A 110 -12.36 -1.27 -28.30
C PRO A 110 -11.21 -0.50 -28.96
N THR A 111 -9.98 -0.96 -28.72
CA THR A 111 -8.72 -0.34 -29.14
C THR A 111 -7.92 -1.37 -29.93
N GLU A 112 -7.35 -0.95 -31.06
CA GLU A 112 -6.46 -1.80 -31.86
C GLU A 112 -5.07 -1.74 -31.21
N ILE A 113 -4.69 -2.78 -30.48
CA ILE A 113 -3.49 -2.74 -29.64
C ILE A 113 -2.30 -3.22 -30.45
N GLU A 114 -1.28 -2.38 -30.63
CA GLU A 114 -0.01 -2.74 -31.29
C GLU A 114 0.88 -3.53 -30.33
N SER A 115 1.01 -3.04 -29.09
CA SER A 115 1.77 -3.69 -28.03
C SER A 115 1.33 -3.25 -26.64
N ILE A 116 1.71 -4.03 -25.63
CA ILE A 116 1.50 -3.73 -24.20
C ILE A 116 2.87 -3.79 -23.53
N ALA A 117 3.20 -2.78 -22.73
CA ALA A 117 4.42 -2.76 -21.95
C ALA A 117 4.14 -2.62 -20.45
N THR A 118 4.94 -3.26 -19.61
CA THR A 118 4.81 -3.19 -18.15
C THR A 118 6.15 -2.98 -17.48
N TYR A 119 6.17 -2.15 -16.44
CA TYR A 119 7.39 -1.69 -15.78
C TYR A 119 7.34 -1.92 -14.28
N SER A 120 8.49 -2.17 -13.67
CA SER A 120 8.64 -2.37 -12.24
C SER A 120 10.05 -2.00 -11.75
N TRP A 121 10.19 -1.61 -10.48
CA TRP A 121 11.49 -1.32 -9.88
C TRP A 121 11.52 -1.66 -8.39
N HIS A 122 12.50 -2.47 -7.96
CA HIS A 122 12.76 -2.77 -6.55
C HIS A 122 14.23 -3.17 -6.29
N PRO A 123 14.84 -2.89 -5.12
CA PRO A 123 16.23 -3.28 -4.80
C PRO A 123 16.43 -4.77 -4.51
N GLY A 124 15.41 -5.60 -4.67
CA GLY A 124 15.39 -7.02 -4.29
C GLY A 124 14.31 -7.77 -5.08
N PRO A 125 13.90 -8.99 -4.68
CA PRO A 125 13.18 -9.97 -5.51
C PRO A 125 11.77 -9.58 -5.99
N ARG A 126 11.33 -8.35 -5.67
CA ARG A 126 10.05 -7.77 -6.05
C ARG A 126 10.16 -6.90 -7.31
N GLY A 127 11.33 -6.89 -7.96
CA GLY A 127 11.53 -6.25 -9.26
C GLY A 127 10.91 -7.07 -10.41
N PRO A 128 11.23 -8.37 -10.57
CA PRO A 128 10.69 -9.18 -11.65
C PRO A 128 9.17 -9.24 -11.69
N GLN A 129 8.62 -9.49 -12.87
CA GLN A 129 7.19 -9.55 -13.14
C GLN A 129 6.78 -10.99 -13.50
N VAL A 130 5.74 -11.50 -12.84
CA VAL A 130 5.16 -12.83 -13.13
C VAL A 130 3.65 -12.68 -13.29
N TYR A 131 3.15 -12.83 -14.52
CA TYR A 131 1.71 -12.73 -14.78
C TYR A 131 1.29 -13.41 -16.07
N LYS A 132 -0.01 -13.74 -16.16
CA LYS A 132 -0.66 -14.11 -17.41
C LYS A 132 -1.53 -12.98 -17.89
N LEU A 133 -1.45 -12.66 -19.17
CA LEU A 133 -2.25 -11.62 -19.79
C LEU A 133 -3.34 -12.22 -20.68
N TYR A 134 -4.54 -11.70 -20.53
CA TYR A 134 -5.69 -12.03 -21.35
C TYR A 134 -6.36 -10.78 -21.90
N ALA A 135 -7.08 -10.92 -23.01
CA ALA A 135 -7.97 -9.90 -23.54
C ALA A 135 -9.36 -10.47 -23.87
N ASN A 136 -10.39 -9.64 -24.01
CA ASN A 136 -11.73 -10.16 -24.33
C ASN A 136 -11.82 -10.66 -25.79
N LYS A 137 -12.37 -11.86 -26.02
CA LYS A 137 -12.49 -12.51 -27.36
C LYS A 137 -13.44 -11.81 -28.33
N SER A 138 -14.45 -11.11 -27.83
CA SER A 138 -15.45 -10.44 -28.69
C SER A 138 -16.22 -9.34 -27.97
N GLU A 139 -16.88 -8.49 -28.76
CA GLU A 139 -17.79 -7.41 -28.33
C GLU A 139 -19.18 -7.95 -27.93
N SER A 140 -19.25 -9.06 -27.19
CA SER A 140 -20.55 -9.51 -26.68
C SER A 140 -21.10 -8.50 -25.68
N LYS A 141 -22.34 -8.04 -25.89
CA LYS A 141 -23.04 -7.15 -24.94
C LYS A 141 -23.26 -7.81 -23.57
N ASP A 142 -23.22 -9.14 -23.54
CA ASP A 142 -23.40 -9.95 -22.32
C ASP A 142 -22.06 -10.29 -21.64
N PHE A 143 -20.92 -9.80 -22.16
CA PHE A 143 -19.63 -10.01 -21.52
C PHE A 143 -19.51 -9.12 -20.28
N ASP A 144 -19.55 -9.75 -19.10
CA ASP A 144 -19.27 -9.11 -17.82
C ASP A 144 -17.79 -9.30 -17.46
N PRO A 145 -16.92 -8.29 -17.65
CA PRO A 145 -15.49 -8.42 -17.38
C PRO A 145 -15.19 -8.60 -15.88
N VAL A 146 -16.06 -8.11 -14.99
CA VAL A 146 -15.86 -8.19 -13.54
C VAL A 146 -16.19 -9.61 -13.07
N ALA A 147 -17.33 -10.16 -13.46
CA ALA A 147 -17.73 -11.51 -13.06
C ALA A 147 -16.81 -12.57 -13.70
N THR A 148 -16.57 -12.47 -15.01
CA THR A 148 -15.75 -13.45 -15.73
C THR A 148 -14.26 -13.35 -15.36
N GLY A 149 -13.75 -12.15 -15.11
CA GLY A 149 -12.35 -11.94 -14.72
C GLY A 149 -11.97 -12.55 -13.38
N LYS A 150 -12.95 -12.77 -12.48
CA LYS A 150 -12.76 -13.46 -11.19
C LYS A 150 -12.77 -14.99 -11.31
N MET A 151 -13.12 -15.55 -12.47
CA MET A 151 -13.20 -17.00 -12.63
C MET A 151 -11.80 -17.65 -12.69
N SER A 152 -11.66 -18.84 -12.11
CA SER A 152 -10.39 -19.57 -12.07
C SER A 152 -9.83 -19.90 -13.46
N LYS A 153 -10.69 -19.98 -14.47
CA LYS A 153 -10.32 -20.26 -15.88
C LYS A 153 -10.85 -19.19 -16.83
N PRO A 154 -10.16 -18.04 -16.99
CA PRO A 154 -10.60 -16.96 -17.87
C PRO A 154 -10.86 -17.41 -19.31
N GLY A 155 -10.05 -18.33 -19.84
CA GLY A 155 -10.16 -18.84 -21.21
C GLY A 155 -11.52 -19.49 -21.55
N GLU A 156 -12.20 -20.06 -20.55
CA GLU A 156 -13.54 -20.66 -20.67
C GLU A 156 -14.66 -19.60 -20.52
N ALA A 157 -14.32 -18.38 -20.10
CA ALA A 157 -15.25 -17.31 -19.73
C ALA A 157 -15.18 -16.09 -20.68
N GLY A 158 -14.84 -16.31 -21.95
CA GLY A 158 -14.79 -15.25 -22.96
C GLY A 158 -13.48 -14.47 -23.05
N TRP A 159 -12.45 -14.87 -22.28
CA TRP A 159 -11.11 -14.31 -22.39
C TRP A 159 -10.25 -15.10 -23.38
N GLU A 160 -9.42 -14.38 -24.14
CA GLU A 160 -8.36 -14.84 -25.02
C GLU A 160 -7.03 -14.72 -24.28
N PHE A 161 -6.22 -15.77 -24.32
CA PHE A 161 -4.90 -15.74 -23.72
C PHE A 161 -3.91 -15.07 -24.68
N LEU A 162 -3.16 -14.08 -24.19
CA LEU A 162 -2.17 -13.34 -24.98
C LEU A 162 -0.74 -13.72 -24.64
N ALA A 163 -0.39 -13.80 -23.35
CA ALA A 163 0.99 -14.03 -22.92
C ALA A 163 1.11 -14.69 -21.54
N ASP A 164 2.18 -15.47 -21.35
CA ASP A 164 2.70 -15.91 -20.05
C ASP A 164 4.03 -15.18 -19.82
N VAL A 165 4.09 -14.32 -18.80
CA VAL A 165 5.23 -13.48 -18.50
C VAL A 165 5.93 -14.00 -17.25
N ASP A 166 7.23 -14.24 -17.38
CA ASP A 166 8.14 -14.51 -16.28
C ASP A 166 9.46 -13.77 -16.55
N ALA A 167 9.62 -12.60 -15.95
CA ALA A 167 10.79 -11.76 -16.13
C ALA A 167 11.90 -12.04 -15.10
N ARG A 168 11.81 -13.13 -14.32
CA ARG A 168 12.85 -13.48 -13.35
C ARG A 168 14.15 -13.83 -14.09
N PRO A 169 15.31 -13.34 -13.61
CA PRO A 169 16.57 -13.67 -14.25
C PRO A 169 16.88 -15.16 -14.06
N SER A 170 17.42 -15.80 -15.10
CA SER A 170 17.89 -17.19 -15.01
C SER A 170 19.18 -17.32 -14.20
N LEU A 171 19.97 -16.24 -14.10
CA LEU A 171 21.14 -16.09 -13.24
C LEU A 171 21.24 -14.65 -12.71
N GLY A 172 21.71 -14.49 -11.47
CA GLY A 172 21.93 -13.20 -10.83
C GLY A 172 20.83 -12.81 -9.84
N GLU A 173 21.06 -11.72 -9.09
CA GLU A 173 20.11 -11.23 -8.10
C GLU A 173 18.89 -10.61 -8.80
N PRO A 174 17.65 -10.95 -8.37
CA PRO A 174 16.41 -10.44 -8.95
C PRO A 174 16.09 -9.01 -8.50
N ALA A 175 17.04 -8.08 -8.68
CA ALA A 175 16.94 -6.69 -8.23
C ALA A 175 17.13 -5.72 -9.40
N GLY A 176 16.50 -4.55 -9.32
CA GLY A 176 16.59 -3.49 -10.32
C GLY A 176 15.26 -3.22 -11.01
N GLN A 177 15.35 -2.60 -12.19
CA GLN A 177 14.20 -2.28 -13.03
C GLN A 177 13.93 -3.42 -13.99
N TYR A 178 12.66 -3.70 -14.26
CA TYR A 178 12.24 -4.65 -15.27
C TYR A 178 11.25 -3.98 -16.21
N GLY A 179 11.46 -4.18 -17.50
CA GLY A 179 10.52 -3.84 -18.56
C GLY A 179 10.11 -5.12 -19.28
N VAL A 180 8.82 -5.22 -19.61
CA VAL A 180 8.28 -6.29 -20.45
C VAL A 180 7.51 -5.66 -21.59
N SER A 181 7.68 -6.16 -22.81
CA SER A 181 6.90 -5.78 -24.00
C SER A 181 6.24 -7.02 -24.60
N ILE A 182 4.94 -6.93 -24.87
CA ILE A 182 4.11 -7.95 -25.49
C ILE A 182 3.58 -7.37 -26.80
N ALA A 183 4.03 -7.91 -27.92
CA ALA A 183 3.66 -7.45 -29.26
C ALA A 183 3.48 -8.63 -30.21
N ASP A 184 2.85 -8.43 -31.38
CA ASP A 184 2.85 -9.49 -32.39
C ASP A 184 4.26 -9.67 -33.00
N GLY A 185 4.53 -10.81 -33.63
CA GLY A 185 5.83 -11.08 -34.27
C GLY A 185 6.24 -10.11 -35.40
N SER A 186 5.31 -9.28 -35.90
CA SER A 186 5.53 -8.22 -36.88
C SER A 186 5.53 -6.79 -36.29
N GLY A 187 5.22 -6.64 -34.99
CA GLY A 187 4.98 -5.37 -34.31
C GLY A 187 3.74 -4.58 -34.75
N LYS A 188 2.72 -5.22 -35.35
CA LYS A 188 1.58 -4.49 -35.95
C LYS A 188 0.34 -4.41 -35.07
N SER A 189 -0.19 -5.54 -34.62
CA SER A 189 -1.38 -5.60 -33.78
C SER A 189 -1.51 -6.97 -33.10
N ILE A 190 -1.66 -6.97 -31.78
CA ILE A 190 -2.07 -8.15 -31.00
C ILE A 190 -3.60 -8.31 -30.94
N GLY A 191 -4.35 -7.45 -31.65
CA GLY A 191 -5.79 -7.54 -31.82
C GLY A 191 -6.57 -6.33 -31.29
N LYS A 192 -7.87 -6.32 -31.60
CA LYS A 192 -8.79 -5.27 -31.18
C LYS A 192 -9.53 -5.67 -29.91
N HIS A 193 -9.20 -5.03 -28.80
CA HIS A 193 -9.73 -5.38 -27.48
C HIS A 193 -10.12 -4.15 -26.66
N ARG A 194 -11.05 -4.31 -25.72
CA ARG A 194 -11.41 -3.26 -24.75
C ARG A 194 -10.90 -3.58 -23.35
N TYR A 195 -10.99 -4.85 -22.97
CA TYR A 195 -10.66 -5.29 -21.63
C TYR A 195 -9.41 -6.14 -21.66
N LEU A 196 -8.48 -5.83 -20.75
CA LEU A 196 -7.32 -6.65 -20.45
C LEU A 196 -7.42 -7.19 -19.03
N LEU A 197 -7.01 -8.44 -18.83
CA LEU A 197 -6.98 -9.09 -17.53
C LEU A 197 -5.56 -9.57 -17.25
N PHE A 198 -4.95 -8.98 -16.23
CA PHE A 198 -3.69 -9.44 -15.67
C PHE A 198 -3.98 -10.40 -14.52
N VAL A 199 -3.51 -11.64 -14.64
CA VAL A 199 -3.51 -12.63 -13.56
C VAL A 199 -2.08 -12.69 -13.02
N ILE A 200 -1.85 -11.96 -11.94
CA ILE A 200 -0.53 -11.71 -11.35
C ILE A 200 -0.23 -12.78 -10.30
N ALA A 201 1.00 -13.27 -10.32
CA ALA A 201 1.55 -14.15 -9.30
C ALA A 201 2.74 -13.50 -8.61
N ARG A 202 2.99 -13.92 -7.38
CA ARG A 202 4.23 -13.62 -6.65
C ARG A 202 5.48 -14.18 -7.34
N THR A 203 6.61 -13.50 -7.18
CA THR A 203 7.90 -13.84 -7.80
C THR A 203 8.60 -15.02 -7.14
N ASP A 204 8.36 -15.23 -5.84
CA ASP A 204 8.87 -16.36 -5.05
C ASP A 204 7.75 -16.89 -4.16
N ALA A 205 7.73 -18.20 -3.88
CA ALA A 205 6.75 -18.80 -2.99
C ALA A 205 7.21 -18.94 -1.53
N HIS A 206 8.51 -18.73 -1.27
CA HIS A 206 9.19 -19.02 -0.01
C HIS A 206 9.44 -17.79 0.87
N GLU A 207 9.39 -16.60 0.28
CA GLU A 207 9.54 -15.32 0.98
C GLU A 207 8.17 -14.67 1.23
N VAL A 208 8.06 -13.81 2.24
CA VAL A 208 6.80 -13.08 2.52
C VAL A 208 6.71 -11.80 1.68
N PHE A 209 7.84 -11.23 1.28
CA PHE A 209 7.92 -10.01 0.47
C PHE A 209 8.30 -10.36 -0.97
N ASP A 210 7.35 -10.95 -1.68
CA ASP A 210 7.52 -11.63 -2.98
C ASP A 210 6.60 -11.07 -4.07
N ASN A 211 5.75 -10.10 -3.77
CA ASN A 211 4.86 -9.47 -4.75
C ASN A 211 5.53 -8.27 -5.42
N THR A 212 5.46 -8.23 -6.76
CA THR A 212 6.13 -7.26 -7.64
C THR A 212 5.70 -5.82 -7.40
N PHE A 213 6.65 -4.89 -7.40
CA PHE A 213 6.44 -3.43 -7.42
C PHE A 213 6.15 -2.95 -8.85
N PHE A 214 4.89 -3.06 -9.29
CA PHE A 214 4.50 -2.57 -10.62
C PHE A 214 4.48 -1.04 -10.63
N SER A 215 5.27 -0.45 -11.51
CA SER A 215 5.41 0.99 -11.67
C SER A 215 4.40 1.55 -12.65
N GLU A 216 4.19 0.89 -13.81
CA GLU A 216 3.33 1.42 -14.87
C GLU A 216 2.95 0.31 -15.89
N ILE A 217 1.83 0.49 -16.60
CA ILE A 217 1.32 -0.32 -17.69
C ILE A 217 0.98 0.60 -18.86
N ASP A 218 1.65 0.40 -19.99
CA ASP A 218 1.36 1.09 -21.24
C ASP A 218 0.60 0.17 -22.20
N VAL A 219 -0.37 0.74 -22.91
CA VAL A 219 -1.08 0.12 -24.03
C VAL A 219 -0.92 1.00 -25.27
N LEU A 220 -0.06 0.55 -26.18
CA LEU A 220 0.29 1.27 -27.40
C LEU A 220 -0.67 0.88 -28.52
N ASP A 221 -1.35 1.87 -29.12
CA ASP A 221 -2.28 1.71 -30.25
C ASP A 221 -1.87 2.54 -31.49
N GLY A 222 -0.61 2.98 -31.52
CA GLY A 222 -0.04 3.84 -32.56
C GLY A 222 -0.48 5.31 -32.50
N LYS A 223 -1.19 5.73 -31.45
CA LYS A 223 -1.69 7.11 -31.28
C LYS A 223 -1.22 7.74 -29.98
N GLU A 224 -1.20 9.07 -29.97
CA GLU A 224 -1.04 9.88 -28.77
C GLU A 224 -2.42 10.10 -28.13
N HIS A 225 -2.54 9.81 -26.83
CA HIS A 225 -3.73 10.06 -26.02
C HIS A 225 -3.43 11.16 -25.00
N PRO A 226 -4.45 11.84 -24.46
CA PRO A 226 -4.24 12.76 -23.36
C PRO A 226 -3.52 12.06 -22.20
N PRO A 227 -2.65 12.75 -21.45
CA PRO A 227 -2.16 12.24 -20.18
C PRO A 227 -3.31 11.91 -19.25
N ALA A 228 -3.06 11.00 -18.31
CA ALA A 228 -4.06 10.61 -17.33
C ALA A 228 -4.65 11.86 -16.70
N GLU A 229 -5.99 11.98 -16.75
CA GLU A 229 -6.65 13.01 -15.97
C GLU A 229 -6.25 12.74 -14.54
N LYS A 230 -5.40 13.61 -13.98
CA LYS A 230 -5.18 13.63 -12.54
C LYS A 230 -6.58 13.67 -11.97
N THR A 231 -6.99 12.65 -11.23
CA THR A 231 -8.07 12.75 -10.24
C THR A 231 -7.61 13.69 -9.13
N SER A 232 -7.16 14.90 -9.52
CA SER A 232 -6.97 16.02 -8.66
C SER A 232 -8.36 16.53 -8.35
N VAL A 233 -8.99 15.94 -7.34
CA VAL A 233 -9.61 16.82 -6.36
C VAL A 233 -8.50 17.81 -6.00
N ALA A 234 -8.71 19.11 -6.25
CA ALA A 234 -7.69 20.11 -5.96
C ALA A 234 -7.21 19.86 -4.52
N PRO A 235 -5.89 19.72 -4.28
CA PRO A 235 -5.40 19.28 -2.99
C PRO A 235 -5.90 20.24 -1.91
N VAL A 236 -6.68 19.70 -0.97
CA VAL A 236 -7.13 20.44 0.21
C VAL A 236 -6.10 20.16 1.29
N VAL A 237 -4.94 20.81 1.14
CA VAL A 237 -3.80 20.67 2.04
C VAL A 237 -3.55 21.98 2.74
N ASP A 238 -3.72 21.98 4.06
CA ASP A 238 -3.35 23.11 4.90
C ASP A 238 -2.12 22.78 5.74
N VAL A 239 -1.29 23.78 6.00
CA VAL A 239 -0.12 23.62 6.87
C VAL A 239 -0.33 24.39 8.16
N LEU A 240 -0.27 23.68 9.29
CA LEU A 240 -0.14 24.25 10.62
C LEU A 240 1.35 24.46 10.91
N LYS A 241 1.73 25.67 11.32
CA LYS A 241 3.05 25.98 11.86
C LYS A 241 2.97 26.17 13.36
N ILE A 242 3.89 25.54 14.10
CA ILE A 242 3.96 25.61 15.57
C ILE A 242 5.34 26.18 15.93
N ASP A 243 5.33 27.35 16.57
CA ASP A 243 6.52 28.07 17.08
C ASP A 243 7.69 28.17 16.06
N ASP A 244 7.37 28.32 14.77
CA ASP A 244 8.31 28.32 13.64
C ASP A 244 9.26 27.10 13.57
N ARG A 245 8.97 26.04 14.34
CA ARG A 245 9.82 24.85 14.46
C ARG A 245 9.19 23.63 13.82
N TYR A 246 7.88 23.45 13.98
CA TYR A 246 7.16 22.29 13.48
C TYR A 246 6.15 22.68 12.41
N GLU A 247 6.08 21.88 11.34
CA GLU A 247 5.07 22.03 10.29
C GLU A 247 4.30 20.72 10.12
N ILE A 248 2.98 20.78 10.26
CA ILE A 248 2.08 19.64 10.09
C ILE A 248 1.19 19.94 8.90
N ALA A 249 1.32 19.14 7.84
CA ALA A 249 0.41 19.20 6.70
C ALA A 249 -0.84 18.36 6.99
N PHE A 250 -2.02 18.93 6.79
CA PHE A 250 -3.31 18.26 6.91
C PHE A 250 -3.90 18.12 5.53
N ASP A 251 -3.99 16.88 5.05
CA ASP A 251 -4.54 16.56 3.74
C ASP A 251 -5.94 15.95 3.89
N THR A 252 -6.95 16.78 3.61
CA THR A 252 -8.36 16.37 3.58
C THR A 252 -8.86 16.20 2.15
N THR A 253 -7.98 15.99 1.17
CA THR A 253 -8.35 15.95 -0.25
C THR A 253 -9.38 14.86 -0.56
N GLN A 254 -9.28 13.69 0.08
CA GLN A 254 -10.24 12.60 -0.10
C GLN A 254 -11.44 12.66 0.86
N ALA A 255 -11.42 13.60 1.82
CA ALA A 255 -12.42 13.76 2.87
C ALA A 255 -12.65 15.25 3.20
N PRO A 256 -13.01 16.10 2.21
CA PRO A 256 -13.07 17.55 2.38
C PRO A 256 -14.10 17.99 3.43
N GLU A 257 -15.11 17.17 3.69
CA GLU A 257 -16.10 17.37 4.77
C GLU A 257 -15.50 17.33 6.18
N LEU A 258 -14.32 16.73 6.37
CA LEU A 258 -13.61 16.75 7.65
C LEU A 258 -12.86 18.05 7.90
N LYS A 259 -12.66 18.89 6.87
CA LYS A 259 -11.86 20.12 6.96
C LYS A 259 -12.31 21.06 8.09
N PRO A 260 -13.61 21.36 8.31
CA PRO A 260 -14.02 22.22 9.40
C PRO A 260 -13.61 21.68 10.77
N TRP A 261 -13.78 20.37 11.01
CA TRP A 261 -13.34 19.73 12.25
C TRP A 261 -11.82 19.73 12.41
N VAL A 262 -11.08 19.50 11.32
CA VAL A 262 -9.62 19.59 11.31
C VAL A 262 -9.16 20.99 11.70
N ASP A 263 -9.77 22.03 11.11
CA ASP A 263 -9.42 23.43 11.34
C ASP A 263 -9.74 23.88 12.77
N GLU A 264 -10.94 23.57 13.24
CA GLU A 264 -11.48 24.12 14.49
C GLU A 264 -11.08 23.31 15.73
N LYS A 265 -10.85 22.00 15.58
CA LYS A 265 -10.59 21.09 16.71
C LYS A 265 -9.22 20.43 16.63
N LEU A 266 -8.90 19.77 15.52
CA LEU A 266 -7.69 18.94 15.46
C LEU A 266 -6.40 19.77 15.44
N LYS A 267 -6.32 20.82 14.61
CA LYS A 267 -5.14 21.69 14.52
C LYS A 267 -4.74 22.30 15.87
N PRO A 268 -5.66 22.89 16.67
CA PRO A 268 -5.34 23.34 18.02
C PRO A 268 -4.78 22.24 18.93
N ILE A 269 -5.35 21.04 18.88
CA ILE A 269 -4.88 19.90 19.67
C ILE A 269 -3.47 19.49 19.25
N CYS A 270 -3.20 19.38 17.94
CA CYS A 270 -1.85 19.08 17.45
C CYS A 270 -0.84 20.17 17.81
N ALA A 271 -1.24 21.44 17.76
CA ALA A 271 -0.40 22.58 18.16
C ALA A 271 0.01 22.49 19.63
N GLU A 272 -0.92 22.11 20.50
CA GLU A 272 -0.67 21.95 21.93
C GLU A 272 0.13 20.69 22.25
N TRP A 273 -0.28 19.55 21.69
CA TRP A 273 0.19 18.25 22.15
C TRP A 273 1.47 17.78 21.47
N TYR A 274 1.72 18.14 20.21
CA TYR A 274 2.94 17.67 19.55
C TYR A 274 4.22 18.13 20.27
N PRO A 275 4.40 19.42 20.63
CA PRO A 275 5.57 19.85 21.41
C PRO A 275 5.68 19.16 22.77
N LYS A 276 4.56 18.98 23.49
CA LYS A 276 4.53 18.27 24.78
C LYS A 276 5.00 16.83 24.64
N ILE A 277 4.55 16.11 23.61
CA ILE A 277 4.96 14.73 23.34
C ILE A 277 6.46 14.64 23.07
N VAL A 278 7.02 15.59 22.30
CA VAL A 278 8.46 15.68 22.05
C VAL A 278 9.25 15.83 23.36
N GLU A 279 8.77 16.66 24.29
CA GLU A 279 9.40 16.88 25.60
C GLU A 279 9.27 15.68 26.54
N MET A 280 8.17 14.91 26.44
CA MET A 280 7.94 13.71 27.25
C MET A 280 8.75 12.50 26.79
N LEU A 281 9.12 12.45 25.51
CA LEU A 281 9.79 11.31 24.88
C LEU A 281 11.21 11.60 24.35
N PRO A 282 12.11 12.24 25.13
CA PRO A 282 13.47 12.51 24.71
C PRO A 282 14.32 11.23 24.75
N SER A 283 15.39 11.23 23.98
CA SER A 283 16.55 10.35 24.16
C SER A 283 17.79 11.10 23.71
N GLU A 284 18.96 10.56 24.03
CA GLU A 284 20.23 11.10 23.55
C GLU A 284 20.25 11.11 22.02
N ASP A 285 20.81 12.19 21.44
CA ASP A 285 20.97 12.43 19.99
C ASP A 285 19.71 12.36 19.11
N PHE A 286 18.52 12.26 19.71
CA PHE A 286 17.27 12.22 18.98
C PHE A 286 16.66 13.61 18.77
N GLN A 287 16.28 13.89 17.54
CA GLN A 287 15.44 15.02 17.18
C GLN A 287 14.14 14.52 16.58
N ALA A 288 13.02 14.92 17.18
CA ALA A 288 11.71 14.60 16.64
C ALA A 288 11.50 15.24 15.25
N PRO A 289 10.72 14.61 14.36
CA PRO A 289 10.40 15.17 13.05
C PRO A 289 9.87 16.60 13.12
N THR A 290 10.53 17.52 12.41
CA THR A 290 10.05 18.90 12.31
C THR A 290 8.97 19.09 11.25
N ARG A 291 8.78 18.10 10.38
CA ARG A 291 7.78 18.11 9.30
C ARG A 291 7.15 16.73 9.15
N PHE A 292 5.83 16.67 9.10
CA PHE A 292 5.08 15.45 8.84
C PHE A 292 3.66 15.78 8.33
N ALA A 293 2.93 14.75 7.88
CA ALA A 293 1.58 14.89 7.34
C ALA A 293 0.57 14.04 8.08
N ILE A 294 -0.66 14.55 8.18
CA ILE A 294 -1.87 13.82 8.61
C ILE A 294 -2.81 13.80 7.41
N VAL A 295 -3.14 12.60 6.93
CA VAL A 295 -3.94 12.42 5.72
C VAL A 295 -5.19 11.61 6.01
N PHE A 296 -6.32 12.07 5.51
CA PHE A 296 -7.61 11.39 5.62
C PHE A 296 -7.92 10.65 4.32
N GLU A 297 -7.91 9.32 4.38
CA GLU A 297 -8.11 8.46 3.22
C GLU A 297 -9.51 7.84 3.27
N LYS A 298 -10.25 7.95 2.16
CA LYS A 298 -11.67 7.53 2.10
C LYS A 298 -11.83 6.00 2.12
N ASP A 299 -10.83 5.28 1.61
CA ASP A 299 -10.86 3.82 1.45
C ASP A 299 -10.06 3.08 2.53
N MET A 300 -9.38 3.82 3.42
CA MET A 300 -8.64 3.22 4.54
C MET A 300 -9.61 2.53 5.51
N GLN A 301 -9.26 1.30 5.90
CA GLN A 301 -9.94 0.53 6.92
C GLN A 301 -9.28 0.73 8.30
N GLY A 302 -10.05 0.55 9.38
CA GLY A 302 -9.56 0.70 10.74
C GLY A 302 -9.76 2.12 11.30
N VAL A 303 -8.80 2.60 12.08
CA VAL A 303 -8.86 3.90 12.79
C VAL A 303 -7.84 4.86 12.21
N ALA A 304 -6.56 4.66 12.56
CA ALA A 304 -5.43 5.41 12.06
C ALA A 304 -4.18 4.52 12.12
N TYR A 305 -3.10 4.93 11.44
CA TYR A 305 -1.76 4.40 11.68
C TYR A 305 -0.69 5.43 11.31
N THR A 306 0.50 5.30 11.91
CA THR A 306 1.66 6.13 11.58
C THR A 306 2.73 5.30 10.87
N GLY A 307 3.12 5.77 9.68
CA GLY A 307 4.29 5.30 8.94
C GLY A 307 5.32 6.41 8.83
N GLY A 308 6.42 6.34 9.59
CA GLY A 308 7.51 7.31 9.53
C GLY A 308 7.08 8.74 9.89
N ARG A 309 6.82 9.58 8.87
CA ARG A 309 6.39 10.99 9.00
C ARG A 309 5.01 11.21 8.37
N ARG A 310 4.19 10.17 8.29
CA ARG A 310 2.83 10.24 7.76
C ARG A 310 1.88 9.50 8.70
N ILE A 311 0.87 10.22 9.19
CA ILE A 311 -0.28 9.67 9.88
C ILE A 311 -1.37 9.50 8.82
N VAL A 312 -1.94 8.31 8.73
CA VAL A 312 -3.06 8.01 7.83
C VAL A 312 -4.28 7.71 8.69
N CYS A 313 -5.36 8.43 8.43
CA CYS A 313 -6.62 8.39 9.16
C CYS A 313 -7.72 7.83 8.26
N ALA A 314 -8.48 6.85 8.77
CA ALA A 314 -9.63 6.30 8.07
C ALA A 314 -10.78 7.30 8.08
N ALA A 315 -11.00 8.03 6.98
CA ALA A 315 -12.00 9.09 6.92
C ALA A 315 -13.41 8.63 7.37
N PRO A 316 -13.91 7.43 6.98
CA PRO A 316 -15.21 6.95 7.44
C PRO A 316 -15.30 6.78 8.95
N TRP A 317 -14.23 6.31 9.60
CA TRP A 317 -14.21 6.14 11.05
C TRP A 317 -14.15 7.49 11.76
N PHE A 318 -13.35 8.43 11.25
CA PHE A 318 -13.25 9.77 11.82
C PHE A 318 -14.57 10.52 11.77
N GLN A 319 -15.27 10.50 10.62
CA GLN A 319 -16.60 11.10 10.48
C GLN A 319 -17.59 10.60 11.53
N ALA A 320 -17.51 9.32 11.90
CA ALA A 320 -18.39 8.71 12.91
C ALA A 320 -17.98 9.01 14.36
N ASN A 321 -16.80 9.59 14.60
CA ASN A 321 -16.20 9.70 15.95
C ASN A 321 -15.66 11.10 16.29
N LEU A 322 -16.08 12.14 15.55
CA LEU A 322 -15.57 13.52 15.70
C LEU A 322 -15.72 14.11 17.12
N ASP A 323 -16.79 13.74 17.81
CA ASP A 323 -17.08 14.16 19.20
C ASP A 323 -16.65 13.12 20.25
N GLY A 324 -16.10 11.99 19.82
CA GLY A 324 -15.55 10.95 20.67
C GLY A 324 -14.05 10.79 20.45
N GLU A 325 -13.66 9.58 20.05
CA GLU A 325 -12.27 9.14 20.06
C GLU A 325 -11.38 9.72 18.94
N ALA A 326 -11.93 10.47 17.97
CA ALA A 326 -11.18 10.93 16.79
C ALA A 326 -9.93 11.75 17.13
N ALA A 327 -10.05 12.73 18.03
CA ALA A 327 -8.90 13.55 18.41
C ALA A 327 -7.86 12.76 19.21
N GLY A 328 -8.31 11.92 20.15
CA GLY A 328 -7.42 11.05 20.92
C GLY A 328 -6.67 10.04 20.06
N ALA A 329 -7.32 9.50 19.02
CA ALA A 329 -6.66 8.63 18.05
C ALA A 329 -5.50 9.35 17.35
N VAL A 330 -5.66 10.62 16.96
CA VAL A 330 -4.53 11.39 16.39
C VAL A 330 -3.45 11.66 17.43
N VAL A 331 -3.80 11.95 18.69
CA VAL A 331 -2.81 12.11 19.77
C VAL A 331 -1.97 10.85 19.95
N HIS A 332 -2.58 9.66 19.88
CA HIS A 332 -1.87 8.38 19.88
C HIS A 332 -0.89 8.29 18.68
N GLU A 333 -1.34 8.62 17.47
CA GLU A 333 -0.47 8.60 16.28
C GLU A 333 0.68 9.63 16.34
N LEU A 334 0.46 10.81 16.91
CA LEU A 334 1.53 11.78 17.16
C LEU A 334 2.64 11.20 18.03
N VAL A 335 2.32 10.32 18.98
CA VAL A 335 3.32 9.61 19.78
C VAL A 335 4.18 8.74 18.88
N HIS A 336 3.59 8.00 17.93
CA HIS A 336 4.36 7.18 16.99
C HIS A 336 5.27 8.02 16.07
N VAL A 337 4.85 9.23 15.68
CA VAL A 337 5.72 10.18 14.96
C VAL A 337 6.97 10.54 15.76
N VAL A 338 6.86 10.63 17.09
CA VAL A 338 7.99 10.94 17.99
C VAL A 338 8.79 9.71 18.41
N GLN A 339 8.15 8.55 18.52
CA GLN A 339 8.84 7.32 18.91
C GLN A 339 9.93 6.96 17.90
N GLN A 340 9.59 6.91 16.60
CA GLN A 340 10.50 6.56 15.49
C GLN A 340 11.49 5.43 15.83
N TYR A 341 11.05 4.39 16.55
CA TYR A 341 11.97 3.38 17.08
C TYR A 341 12.73 2.58 16.01
N GLY A 342 12.26 2.60 14.75
CA GLY A 342 13.00 2.15 13.57
C GLY A 342 13.66 0.76 13.70
N ARG A 343 14.78 0.56 12.99
CA ARG A 343 15.76 -0.48 13.37
C ARG A 343 16.65 0.11 14.45
N ALA A 344 16.45 -0.29 15.70
CA ALA A 344 17.23 0.22 16.80
C ALA A 344 18.74 -0.01 16.59
N PRO A 345 19.63 0.90 17.03
CA PRO A 345 21.07 0.82 16.75
C PRO A 345 21.73 -0.50 17.19
N ARG A 346 21.18 -1.13 18.25
CA ARG A 346 21.67 -2.39 18.82
C ARG A 346 20.95 -3.63 18.28
N GLY A 347 20.09 -3.49 17.26
CA GLY A 347 19.36 -4.59 16.63
C GLY A 347 18.16 -5.14 17.42
N ASN A 348 18.02 -4.80 18.71
CA ASN A 348 16.86 -5.19 19.50
C ASN A 348 15.61 -4.39 19.11
N ARG A 349 14.62 -5.08 18.55
CA ARG A 349 13.33 -4.48 18.21
C ARG A 349 12.55 -4.17 19.48
N SER A 350 12.01 -2.96 19.55
CA SER A 350 11.10 -2.57 20.63
C SER A 350 9.85 -3.45 20.64
N PRO A 351 9.42 -3.97 21.82
CA PRO A 351 8.27 -4.86 21.89
C PRO A 351 6.98 -4.08 21.62
N GLY A 352 6.14 -4.62 20.73
CA GLY A 352 4.93 -3.93 20.24
C GLY A 352 4.00 -3.46 21.36
N TRP A 353 3.78 -4.29 22.38
CA TRP A 353 2.91 -3.92 23.51
C TRP A 353 3.35 -2.66 24.25
N MET A 354 4.66 -2.44 24.32
CA MET A 354 5.25 -1.30 25.01
C MET A 354 5.25 -0.06 24.10
N VAL A 355 5.39 -0.26 22.78
CA VAL A 355 5.24 0.80 21.76
C VAL A 355 3.83 1.38 21.81
N GLU A 356 2.81 0.52 21.73
CA GLU A 356 1.40 0.91 21.81
C GLU A 356 1.01 1.43 23.20
N GLY A 357 1.52 0.78 24.26
CA GLY A 357 1.23 1.17 25.63
C GLY A 357 1.73 2.56 25.99
N LEU A 358 2.91 2.98 25.51
CA LEU A 358 3.40 4.35 25.69
C LEU A 358 2.52 5.38 24.97
N ALA A 359 2.06 5.06 23.76
CA ALA A 359 1.18 5.92 22.99
C ALA A 359 -0.18 6.09 23.69
N ASP A 360 -0.77 4.98 24.16
CA ASP A 360 -2.02 5.01 24.88
C ASP A 360 -1.90 5.53 26.32
N TYR A 361 -0.73 5.47 26.96
CA TYR A 361 -0.51 6.15 28.24
C TYR A 361 -0.65 7.67 28.07
N ILE A 362 0.04 8.25 27.08
CA ILE A 362 -0.06 9.68 26.79
C ILE A 362 -1.50 10.03 26.41
N ARG A 363 -2.15 9.23 25.55
CA ARG A 363 -3.54 9.46 25.17
C ARG A 363 -4.48 9.38 26.39
N TRP A 364 -4.61 8.23 27.03
CA TRP A 364 -5.69 7.98 28.00
C TRP A 364 -5.47 8.58 29.37
N PHE A 365 -4.22 8.83 29.77
CA PHE A 365 -3.90 9.26 31.14
C PHE A 365 -3.46 10.71 31.25
N LEU A 366 -2.95 11.29 30.15
CA LEU A 366 -2.52 12.69 30.10
C LEU A 366 -3.44 13.58 29.26
N TYR A 367 -3.94 13.09 28.11
CA TYR A 367 -4.79 13.86 27.21
C TYR A 367 -6.30 13.69 27.46
N GLU A 368 -6.79 12.45 27.45
CA GLU A 368 -8.21 12.14 27.65
C GLU A 368 -8.62 12.43 29.11
N PRO A 369 -9.88 12.81 29.33
CA PRO A 369 -10.38 13.10 30.66
C PRO A 369 -10.44 11.84 31.54
N GLU A 370 -10.31 12.04 32.85
CA GLU A 370 -10.14 10.97 33.83
C GLU A 370 -11.30 9.96 33.84
N GLU A 371 -12.53 10.40 33.57
CA GLU A 371 -13.72 9.54 33.51
C GLU A 371 -13.67 8.50 32.37
N LEU A 372 -12.84 8.72 31.35
CA LEU A 372 -12.66 7.80 30.23
C LEU A 372 -11.48 6.83 30.41
N ARG A 373 -10.76 6.93 31.53
CA ARG A 373 -9.57 6.09 31.77
C ARG A 373 -9.93 4.59 31.70
N PRO A 374 -9.13 3.79 30.97
CA PRO A 374 -9.40 2.38 30.81
C PRO A 374 -9.35 1.64 32.15
N ARG A 375 -10.24 0.66 32.30
CA ARG A 375 -10.30 -0.25 33.44
C ARG A 375 -10.20 -1.69 32.92
N PRO A 376 -8.97 -2.22 32.76
CA PRO A 376 -8.78 -3.59 32.28
C PRO A 376 -9.45 -4.60 33.21
N ASN A 377 -9.95 -5.70 32.63
CA ASN A 377 -10.52 -6.78 33.44
C ASN A 377 -9.38 -7.60 34.07
N PRO A 378 -9.24 -7.63 35.41
CA PRO A 378 -8.12 -8.28 36.08
C PRO A 378 -8.03 -9.79 35.86
N ASP A 379 -9.12 -10.45 35.44
CA ASP A 379 -9.15 -11.90 35.22
C ASP A 379 -8.83 -12.30 33.77
N ARG A 380 -8.75 -11.32 32.85
CA ARG A 380 -8.56 -11.57 31.42
C ARG A 380 -7.42 -10.79 30.79
N ALA A 381 -7.07 -9.65 31.37
CA ALA A 381 -6.05 -8.75 30.84
C ALA A 381 -4.64 -9.18 31.28
N HIS A 382 -3.65 -8.77 30.50
CA HIS A 382 -2.24 -8.86 30.83
C HIS A 382 -1.51 -7.58 30.40
N TYR A 383 -0.42 -7.19 31.08
CA TYR A 383 0.32 -5.96 30.74
C TYR A 383 0.88 -5.95 29.31
N THR A 384 0.98 -7.11 28.66
CA THR A 384 1.42 -7.24 27.26
C THR A 384 0.30 -7.12 26.24
N ASP A 385 -0.94 -6.86 26.65
CA ASP A 385 -2.11 -6.78 25.73
C ASP A 385 -2.15 -5.49 24.90
N SER A 386 -1.12 -4.63 25.01
CA SER A 386 -0.97 -3.38 24.27
C SER A 386 -2.04 -2.33 24.66
N TYR A 387 -1.97 -1.17 24.01
CA TYR A 387 -2.99 -0.11 24.07
C TYR A 387 -3.43 0.23 25.51
N ARG A 388 -4.74 0.47 25.70
CA ARG A 388 -5.44 0.76 26.96
C ARG A 388 -5.00 -0.10 28.14
N THR A 389 -4.81 -1.40 27.95
CA THR A 389 -4.44 -2.32 29.04
C THR A 389 -3.04 -2.03 29.53
N THR A 390 -2.08 -1.99 28.61
CA THR A 390 -0.70 -1.63 28.95
C THR A 390 -0.63 -0.21 29.50
N ALA A 391 -1.35 0.75 28.91
CA ALA A 391 -1.37 2.13 29.38
C ALA A 391 -1.81 2.27 30.84
N ALA A 392 -2.85 1.53 31.24
CA ALA A 392 -3.34 1.55 32.62
C ALA A 392 -2.34 0.92 33.62
N PHE A 393 -1.64 -0.13 33.18
CA PHE A 393 -0.52 -0.68 33.94
C PHE A 393 0.64 0.32 34.08
N LEU A 394 1.01 0.99 32.99
CA LEU A 394 2.08 2.00 33.01
C LEU A 394 1.74 3.17 33.90
N ASP A 395 0.48 3.60 33.94
CA ASP A 395 0.00 4.61 34.87
C ASP A 395 0.20 4.19 36.32
N HIS A 396 -0.17 2.95 36.68
CA HIS A 396 0.13 2.40 38.01
C HIS A 396 1.63 2.43 38.34
N VAL A 397 2.49 2.08 37.38
CA VAL A 397 3.95 2.09 37.56
C VAL A 397 4.48 3.52 37.75
N VAL A 398 4.01 4.47 36.95
CA VAL A 398 4.34 5.89 37.08
C VAL A 398 3.92 6.41 38.44
N ASP A 399 2.74 6.03 38.91
CA ASP A 399 2.17 6.57 40.13
C ASP A 399 2.79 6.03 41.42
N ASN A 400 3.15 4.76 41.43
CA ASN A 400 3.54 4.06 42.65
C ASN A 400 5.04 3.76 42.74
N HIS A 401 5.78 3.81 41.62
CA HIS A 401 7.18 3.34 41.58
C HIS A 401 8.15 4.39 41.04
N ASP A 402 8.01 4.82 39.79
CA ASP A 402 8.88 5.86 39.22
C ASP A 402 8.15 6.76 38.23
N LYS A 403 7.97 8.01 38.63
CA LYS A 403 7.35 9.08 37.82
C LYS A 403 8.07 9.34 36.50
N ARG A 404 9.32 8.88 36.33
CA ARG A 404 10.13 9.02 35.11
C ARG A 404 10.13 7.76 34.23
N SER A 405 9.35 6.73 34.57
CA SER A 405 9.33 5.44 33.87
C SER A 405 9.10 5.59 32.36
N ILE A 406 8.11 6.38 31.95
CA ILE A 406 7.77 6.63 30.53
C ILE A 406 8.99 7.14 29.75
N ARG A 407 9.66 8.16 30.29
CA ARG A 407 10.86 8.76 29.69
C ARG A 407 12.02 7.77 29.60
N LYS A 408 12.24 6.99 30.66
CA LYS A 408 13.33 5.99 30.73
C LYS A 408 13.12 4.84 29.75
N PHE A 409 11.89 4.30 29.69
CA PHE A 409 11.56 3.22 28.77
C PHE A 409 11.60 3.69 27.32
N ASN A 410 11.07 4.87 27.01
CA ASN A 410 11.20 5.46 25.68
C ASN A 410 12.66 5.55 25.21
N ALA A 411 13.55 6.09 26.05
CA ALA A 411 14.96 6.20 25.71
C ALA A 411 15.61 4.82 25.49
N ALA A 412 15.38 3.88 26.41
CA ALA A 412 15.89 2.52 26.28
C ALA A 412 15.38 1.80 25.02
N MET A 413 14.11 1.99 24.67
CA MET A 413 13.50 1.43 23.47
C MET A 413 14.13 2.01 22.20
N ARG A 414 14.28 3.34 22.13
CA ARG A 414 14.90 4.00 20.97
C ARG A 414 16.37 3.61 20.79
N GLU A 415 17.08 3.41 21.88
CA GLU A 415 18.50 3.03 21.88
C GLU A 415 18.72 1.50 21.70
N GLY A 416 17.64 0.71 21.59
CA GLY A 416 17.71 -0.75 21.47
C GLY A 416 18.27 -1.44 22.73
N ARG A 417 18.09 -0.83 23.90
CA ARG A 417 18.53 -1.37 25.20
C ARG A 417 17.39 -1.96 26.01
N PHE A 418 16.14 -1.88 25.55
CA PHE A 418 15.01 -2.41 26.29
C PHE A 418 15.23 -3.91 26.59
N SER A 419 15.08 -4.28 27.87
CA SER A 419 15.14 -5.65 28.36
C SER A 419 14.32 -5.77 29.65
N ASP A 420 14.01 -7.00 30.06
CA ASP A 420 13.19 -7.27 31.25
C ASP A 420 13.89 -6.81 32.54
N GLU A 421 15.22 -6.81 32.56
CA GLU A 421 16.03 -6.35 33.70
C GLU A 421 15.83 -4.86 33.99
N LEU A 422 15.51 -4.05 32.96
CA LEU A 422 15.27 -2.62 33.16
C LEU A 422 14.06 -2.33 34.04
N TRP A 423 13.08 -3.24 34.10
CA TRP A 423 11.96 -3.11 35.04
C TRP A 423 12.48 -3.09 36.48
N LYS A 424 13.34 -4.05 36.83
CA LYS A 424 13.95 -4.10 38.16
C LYS A 424 14.87 -2.92 38.41
N GLU A 425 15.66 -2.53 37.41
CA GLU A 425 16.56 -1.38 37.53
C GLU A 425 15.79 -0.08 37.81
N TYR A 426 14.68 0.14 37.11
CA TYR A 426 13.95 1.40 37.19
C TYR A 426 12.95 1.46 38.35
N THR A 427 12.36 0.32 38.73
CA THR A 427 11.26 0.26 39.72
C THR A 427 11.58 -0.55 40.96
N GLY A 428 12.64 -1.37 40.93
CA GLY A 428 12.97 -2.35 41.97
C GLY A 428 12.24 -3.69 41.84
N LYS A 429 11.33 -3.85 40.87
CA LYS A 429 10.48 -5.05 40.69
C LYS A 429 10.42 -5.51 39.23
N THR A 430 10.07 -6.78 38.98
CA THR A 430 9.78 -7.25 37.61
C THR A 430 8.47 -6.66 37.08
N ALA A 431 8.29 -6.69 35.75
CA ALA A 431 7.00 -6.38 35.14
C ALA A 431 5.86 -7.26 35.72
N ASP A 432 6.12 -8.55 35.94
CA ASP A 432 5.15 -9.49 36.51
C ASP A 432 4.75 -9.14 37.96
N GLU A 433 5.72 -8.75 38.80
CA GLU A 433 5.47 -8.32 40.18
C GLU A 433 4.64 -7.03 40.21
N LEU A 434 4.99 -6.06 39.37
CA LEU A 434 4.24 -4.81 39.22
C LEU A 434 2.83 -5.05 38.68
N TRP A 435 2.67 -5.98 37.74
CA TRP A 435 1.36 -6.32 37.19
C TRP A 435 0.48 -6.99 38.24
N ALA A 436 1.04 -7.92 39.02
CA ALA A 436 0.32 -8.53 40.13
C ALA A 436 -0.16 -7.48 41.14
N GLU A 437 0.69 -6.48 41.47
CA GLU A 437 0.29 -5.35 42.31
C GLU A 437 -0.85 -4.54 41.70
N TYR A 438 -0.75 -4.21 40.42
CA TYR A 438 -1.81 -3.50 39.72
C TYR A 438 -3.14 -4.27 39.72
N VAL A 439 -3.11 -5.58 39.45
CA VAL A 439 -4.29 -6.47 39.47
C VAL A 439 -4.98 -6.45 40.83
N GLU A 440 -4.22 -6.46 41.93
CA GLU A 440 -4.82 -6.36 43.26
C GLU A 440 -5.54 -5.01 43.45
N THR A 441 -4.98 -3.90 42.97
CA THR A 441 -5.67 -2.59 43.03
C THR A 441 -6.97 -2.52 42.23
N LEU A 442 -7.10 -3.36 41.19
CA LEU A 442 -8.33 -3.47 40.39
C LEU A 442 -9.42 -4.30 41.08
N ARG A 443 -9.04 -5.16 42.03
CA ARG A 443 -9.97 -6.02 42.80
C ARG A 443 -10.48 -5.35 44.07
N GLU A 444 -9.75 -4.36 44.58
CA GLU A 444 -10.12 -3.60 45.78
C GLU A 444 -11.13 -2.46 45.52
N LYS A 445 -11.35 -2.10 44.26
CA LYS A 445 -12.32 -1.08 43.81
C LYS A 445 -13.56 -1.73 43.20
#